data_AF-A0A2S7JED0-F1
#
_entry.id   AF-A0A2S7JED0-F1
#
_cell.length_a   1.000
_cell.length_b   1.000
_cell.length_c   1.000
_cell.angle_alpha   90.00
_cell.angle_beta   90.00
_cell.angle_gamma   90.00
#
_symmetry.space_group_name_H-M   'P 1'
#
loop_
_entity.id
_entity.type
_entity.pdbx_description
1 polymer ?
#
loop_
_entity_poly.entity_id
_entity_poly.type
_entity_poly.pdbx_seq_one_letter_code
_entity_poly.pdbx_strand_id
1 'polypeptide(L)'
;MLLCAASAVGALELQQQNFSDDEIFSTVVSKFKKSLSHRFNPAAKAEPKPLLVLGPALKFGKKIKSASFSHLTQQELVAQQEAVFILVTNAYPDVERNALYVEYDIPSNASFGVLRVYPQDGVLVAEVKDGYRSSSGARATYGKLYEGVACRDNTEMAYRWNYYERNGASGRCLDVMFTEFMSGF
;
A
#
# COMPACT_ATOMS: atom_id res chain seq x y z
N MET A 1 25.00 15.62 -29.24
CA MET A 1 24.56 14.89 -28.03
C MET A 1 23.03 14.90 -28.00
N LEU A 2 22.39 13.82 -28.44
CA LEU A 2 20.95 13.64 -28.25
C LEU A 2 20.73 12.96 -26.88
N LEU A 3 20.12 13.69 -25.95
CA LEU A 3 19.65 13.15 -24.68
C LEU A 3 18.34 12.38 -24.94
N CYS A 4 18.40 11.06 -24.90
CA CYS A 4 17.23 10.21 -24.90
C CYS A 4 16.39 10.46 -23.65
N ALA A 5 15.17 10.95 -23.86
CA ALA A 5 14.12 11.03 -22.85
C ALA A 5 13.61 9.61 -22.54
N ALA A 6 14.35 8.86 -21.72
CA ALA A 6 13.89 7.58 -21.17
C ALA A 6 13.10 7.84 -19.88
N SER A 7 11.88 8.37 -19.99
CA SER A 7 11.02 8.63 -18.83
C SER A 7 9.54 8.65 -19.20
N ALA A 8 9.02 7.57 -19.79
CA ALA A 8 7.57 7.32 -19.97
C ALA A 8 7.25 5.92 -20.51
N VAL A 9 8.21 5.26 -21.16
CA VAL A 9 7.96 4.05 -21.99
C VAL A 9 7.64 2.82 -21.14
N GLY A 10 7.81 2.89 -19.82
CA GLY A 10 7.66 1.71 -18.98
C GLY A 10 6.20 1.28 -18.75
N ALA A 11 5.27 2.23 -18.64
CA ALA A 11 3.85 1.89 -18.47
C ALA A 11 3.18 1.43 -19.79
N LEU A 12 3.92 1.45 -20.92
CA LEU A 12 3.32 1.38 -22.25
C LEU A 12 2.96 -0.03 -22.72
N GLU A 13 3.62 -1.11 -22.28
CA GLU A 13 3.40 -2.44 -22.90
C GLU A 13 2.26 -3.29 -22.30
N LEU A 14 1.94 -3.16 -21.00
CA LEU A 14 0.65 -3.67 -20.50
C LEU A 14 -0.53 -2.82 -21.01
N GLN A 15 -0.31 -1.52 -21.23
CA GLN A 15 -1.27 -0.66 -21.92
C GLN A 15 -1.38 -1.01 -23.41
N GLN A 16 -0.35 -1.55 -24.06
CA GLN A 16 -0.44 -2.10 -25.43
C GLN A 16 -1.33 -3.35 -25.49
N GLN A 17 -1.57 -4.03 -24.37
CA GLN A 17 -2.59 -5.08 -24.24
C GLN A 17 -3.96 -4.57 -23.74
N ASN A 18 -4.15 -3.25 -23.73
CA ASN A 18 -5.39 -2.54 -23.36
C ASN A 18 -5.86 -2.70 -21.90
N PHE A 19 -5.02 -3.19 -20.98
CA PHE A 19 -5.42 -3.22 -19.56
C PHE A 19 -5.32 -1.83 -18.94
N SER A 20 -6.38 -1.42 -18.27
CA SER A 20 -6.46 -0.16 -17.52
C SER A 20 -5.68 -0.24 -16.20
N ASP A 21 -5.30 0.92 -15.65
CA ASP A 21 -4.72 1.00 -14.31
C ASP A 21 -5.64 0.35 -13.25
N ASP A 22 -6.97 0.47 -13.41
CA ASP A 22 -7.91 -0.20 -12.51
C ASP A 22 -7.76 -1.72 -12.55
N GLU A 23 -7.69 -2.33 -13.74
CA GLU A 23 -7.53 -3.78 -13.87
C GLU A 23 -6.20 -4.26 -13.28
N ILE A 24 -5.12 -3.54 -13.57
CA ILE A 24 -3.77 -3.86 -13.07
C ILE A 24 -3.75 -3.81 -11.53
N PHE A 25 -4.17 -2.69 -10.95
CA PHE A 25 -4.09 -2.51 -9.50
C PHE A 25 -5.19 -3.25 -8.75
N SER A 26 -6.33 -3.55 -9.38
CA SER A 26 -7.33 -4.47 -8.84
C SER A 26 -6.76 -5.88 -8.71
N THR A 27 -5.93 -6.31 -9.67
CA THR A 27 -5.24 -7.61 -9.61
C THR A 27 -4.22 -7.64 -8.47
N VAL A 28 -3.43 -6.57 -8.32
CA VAL A 28 -2.48 -6.39 -7.21
C VAL A 28 -3.18 -6.45 -5.86
N VAL A 29 -4.25 -5.67 -5.66
CA VAL A 29 -4.97 -5.63 -4.39
C VAL A 29 -5.65 -6.97 -4.11
N SER A 30 -6.25 -7.61 -5.12
CA SER A 30 -6.92 -8.89 -4.98
C SER A 30 -5.98 -9.99 -4.47
N LYS A 31 -4.70 -9.95 -4.87
CA LYS A 31 -3.67 -10.86 -4.36
C LYS A 31 -3.53 -10.82 -2.83
N PHE A 32 -3.77 -9.66 -2.24
CA PHE A 32 -3.60 -9.42 -0.80
C PHE A 32 -4.90 -9.17 -0.05
N LYS A 33 -6.05 -9.37 -0.69
CA LYS A 33 -7.37 -9.06 -0.10
C LYS A 33 -7.52 -9.60 1.32
N LYS A 34 -7.13 -10.86 1.57
CA LYS A 34 -7.19 -11.46 2.91
C LYS A 34 -6.36 -10.69 3.96
N SER A 35 -5.16 -10.25 3.60
CA SER A 35 -4.29 -9.48 4.49
C SER A 35 -4.81 -8.07 4.74
N LEU A 36 -5.47 -7.48 3.74
CA LEU A 36 -6.00 -6.12 3.80
C LEU A 36 -7.39 -6.03 4.45
N SER A 37 -8.14 -7.14 4.49
CA SER A 37 -9.44 -7.20 5.19
C SER A 37 -9.31 -7.45 6.70
N HIS A 38 -8.11 -7.62 7.24
CA HIS A 38 -7.93 -7.78 8.68
C HIS A 38 -8.22 -6.45 9.39
N ARG A 39 -9.29 -6.40 10.18
CA ARG A 39 -9.68 -5.21 10.94
C ARG A 39 -8.75 -4.99 12.13
N PHE A 40 -8.27 -3.75 12.31
CA PHE A 40 -7.70 -3.31 13.59
C PHE A 40 -8.73 -2.58 14.45
N ASN A 41 -9.81 -2.05 13.85
CA ASN A 41 -10.91 -1.42 14.56
C ASN A 41 -12.15 -2.36 14.60
N PRO A 42 -12.40 -3.08 15.71
CA PRO A 42 -13.58 -3.95 15.84
C PRO A 42 -14.91 -3.18 15.88
N ALA A 43 -14.89 -1.85 16.08
CA ALA A 43 -16.10 -1.02 16.07
C ALA A 43 -16.54 -0.63 14.64
N ALA A 44 -15.69 -0.81 13.62
CA ALA A 44 -16.08 -0.60 12.23
C ALA A 44 -17.16 -1.63 11.85
N LYS A 45 -18.35 -1.17 11.45
CA LYS A 45 -19.49 -2.05 11.13
C LYS A 45 -19.52 -2.51 9.66
N ALA A 46 -18.99 -1.70 8.74
CA ALA A 46 -18.89 -2.05 7.32
C ALA A 46 -17.59 -2.80 7.02
N GLU A 47 -17.57 -3.59 5.95
CA GLU A 47 -16.32 -4.07 5.35
C GLU A 47 -15.84 -3.02 4.34
N PRO A 48 -14.83 -2.19 4.69
CA PRO A 48 -14.31 -1.20 3.76
C PRO A 48 -13.57 -1.90 2.62
N LYS A 49 -13.54 -1.25 1.45
CA LYS A 49 -12.65 -1.68 0.37
C LYS A 49 -11.19 -1.60 0.84
N PRO A 50 -10.32 -2.54 0.43
CA PRO A 50 -8.89 -2.43 0.70
C PRO A 50 -8.33 -1.09 0.22
N LEU A 51 -7.34 -0.58 0.96
CA LEU A 51 -6.70 0.69 0.64
C LEU A 51 -5.42 0.46 -0.16
N LEU A 52 -5.31 1.15 -1.30
CA LEU A 52 -4.10 1.23 -2.11
C LEU A 52 -3.52 2.63 -1.98
N VAL A 53 -2.22 2.68 -1.69
CA VAL A 53 -1.42 3.90 -1.69
C VAL A 53 -0.28 3.72 -2.66
N LEU A 54 -0.04 4.74 -3.48
CA LEU A 54 1.08 4.75 -4.40
C LEU A 54 2.19 5.60 -3.79
N GLY A 55 3.38 5.01 -3.71
CA GLY A 55 4.57 5.64 -3.17
C GLY A 55 5.09 6.75 -4.08
N PRO A 56 6.02 7.58 -3.57
CA PRO A 56 6.47 8.79 -4.24
C PRO A 56 7.20 8.54 -5.57
N ALA A 57 7.74 7.34 -5.80
CA ALA A 57 8.37 7.00 -7.08
C ALA A 57 7.34 6.85 -8.22
N LEU A 58 6.06 6.66 -7.88
CA LEU A 58 4.97 6.53 -8.83
C LEU A 58 4.32 7.89 -9.10
N LYS A 59 4.51 8.41 -10.32
CA LYS A 59 3.87 9.63 -10.77
C LYS A 59 2.52 9.33 -11.41
N PHE A 60 1.46 9.25 -10.60
CA PHE A 60 0.09 9.22 -11.11
C PHE A 60 -0.51 10.62 -11.16
N GLY A 61 -0.93 11.05 -12.34
CA GLY A 61 -1.56 12.37 -12.50
C GLY A 61 -2.96 12.47 -11.91
N LYS A 62 -3.63 11.33 -11.64
CA LYS A 62 -5.00 11.24 -11.10
C LYS A 62 -5.18 9.97 -10.28
N LYS A 63 -6.16 9.98 -9.37
CA LYS A 63 -6.60 8.78 -8.67
C LYS A 63 -7.19 7.75 -9.62
N ILE A 64 -6.68 6.53 -9.53
CA ILE A 64 -7.30 5.32 -10.09
C ILE A 64 -8.70 5.15 -9.48
N LYS A 65 -9.72 5.08 -10.34
CA LYS A 65 -11.10 4.78 -9.94
C LYS A 65 -11.26 3.26 -9.99
N SER A 66 -11.68 2.65 -8.88
CA SER A 66 -11.86 1.20 -8.79
C SER A 66 -13.11 0.79 -8.04
N ALA A 67 -13.73 -0.30 -8.50
CA ALA A 67 -14.77 -1.00 -7.76
C ALA A 67 -14.20 -1.90 -6.66
N SER A 68 -12.94 -2.34 -6.74
CA SER A 68 -12.37 -3.37 -5.86
C SER A 68 -11.54 -2.80 -4.70
N PHE A 69 -11.01 -1.59 -4.84
CA PHE A 69 -10.20 -0.92 -3.82
C PHE A 69 -10.48 0.59 -3.75
N SER A 70 -9.98 1.24 -2.70
CA SER A 70 -9.95 2.70 -2.58
C SER A 70 -8.52 3.19 -2.74
N HIS A 71 -8.27 4.06 -3.72
CA HIS A 71 -6.99 4.73 -3.85
C HIS A 71 -6.96 5.98 -2.96
N LEU A 72 -6.03 6.00 -2.02
CA LEU A 72 -5.70 7.17 -1.20
C LEU A 72 -4.34 7.75 -1.59
N THR A 73 -4.25 9.07 -1.60
CA THR A 73 -2.95 9.73 -1.53
C THR A 73 -2.34 9.48 -0.16
N GLN A 74 -1.01 9.64 -0.05
CA GLN A 74 -0.34 9.54 1.25
C GLN A 74 -0.93 10.55 2.26
N GLN A 75 -1.24 11.77 1.83
CA GLN A 75 -1.86 12.78 2.69
C GLN A 75 -3.23 12.33 3.20
N GLU A 76 -4.06 11.72 2.36
CA GLU A 76 -5.38 11.23 2.77
C GLU A 76 -5.29 10.04 3.70
N LEU A 77 -4.38 9.10 3.43
CA LEU A 77 -4.09 7.99 4.34
C LEU A 77 -3.76 8.52 5.74
N VAL A 78 -2.83 9.46 5.82
CA VAL A 78 -2.40 10.07 7.08
C VAL A 78 -3.53 10.86 7.73
N ALA A 79 -4.26 11.65 6.95
CA ALA A 79 -5.39 12.44 7.42
C ALA A 79 -6.54 11.56 7.94
N GLN A 80 -6.72 10.35 7.42
CA GLN A 80 -7.72 9.37 7.86
C GLN A 80 -7.21 8.47 9.00
N GLN A 81 -5.89 8.41 9.22
CA GLN A 81 -5.24 7.56 10.22
C GLN A 81 -5.52 6.08 10.02
N GLU A 82 -5.29 5.65 8.78
CA GLU A 82 -5.47 4.27 8.35
C GLU A 82 -4.23 3.42 8.62
N ALA A 83 -4.43 2.23 9.19
CA ALA A 83 -3.32 1.32 9.51
C ALA A 83 -3.18 0.16 8.51
N VAL A 84 -4.22 -0.13 7.73
CA VAL A 84 -4.26 -1.30 6.84
C VAL A 84 -4.35 -0.86 5.39
N PHE A 85 -3.23 -0.95 4.70
CA PHE A 85 -3.11 -0.55 3.31
C PHE A 85 -1.99 -1.36 2.65
N ILE A 86 -2.04 -1.41 1.32
CA ILE A 86 -0.89 -1.76 0.49
C ILE A 86 -0.27 -0.48 -0.04
N LEU A 87 1.03 -0.31 0.20
CA LEU A 87 1.84 0.73 -0.40
C LEU A 87 2.59 0.12 -1.58
N VAL A 88 2.31 0.59 -2.79
CA VAL A 88 3.12 0.25 -3.96
C VAL A 88 4.22 1.29 -4.07
N THR A 89 5.46 0.93 -3.76
CA THR A 89 6.58 1.87 -3.78
C THR A 89 7.09 2.13 -5.18
N ASN A 90 7.01 1.14 -6.06
CA ASN A 90 7.50 1.20 -7.42
C ASN A 90 6.72 0.22 -8.32
N ALA A 91 6.67 0.52 -9.61
CA ALA A 91 6.10 -0.36 -10.62
C ALA A 91 6.85 -0.15 -11.94
N TYR A 92 7.37 -1.22 -12.52
CA TYR A 92 8.18 -1.18 -13.73
C TYR A 92 7.89 -2.38 -14.63
N PRO A 93 7.83 -2.18 -15.96
CA PRO A 93 7.58 -3.31 -16.85
C PRO A 93 8.83 -4.17 -17.00
N ASP A 94 8.60 -5.39 -17.45
CA ASP A 94 9.56 -6.27 -18.09
C ASP A 94 8.97 -6.65 -19.45
N VAL A 95 9.43 -5.93 -20.46
CA VAL A 95 8.95 -6.02 -21.84
C VAL A 95 9.17 -7.42 -22.41
N GLU A 96 10.36 -7.98 -22.17
CA GLU A 96 10.75 -9.29 -22.68
C GLU A 96 9.85 -10.40 -22.13
N ARG A 97 9.40 -10.25 -20.88
CA ARG A 97 8.52 -11.22 -20.20
C ARG A 97 7.05 -10.84 -20.21
N ASN A 98 6.68 -9.77 -20.92
CA ASN A 98 5.34 -9.22 -20.99
C ASN A 98 4.66 -9.13 -19.60
N ALA A 99 5.36 -8.50 -18.65
CA ALA A 99 4.95 -8.43 -17.26
C ALA A 99 5.18 -7.04 -16.66
N LEU A 100 4.50 -6.75 -15.56
CA LEU A 100 4.77 -5.61 -14.69
C LEU A 100 5.21 -6.13 -13.33
N TYR A 101 6.36 -5.65 -12.87
CA TYR A 101 6.82 -5.89 -11.52
C TYR A 101 6.34 -4.76 -10.63
N VAL A 102 5.77 -5.12 -9.48
CA VAL A 102 5.18 -4.19 -8.52
C VAL A 102 5.84 -4.44 -7.17
N GLU A 103 6.66 -3.47 -6.73
CA GLU A 103 7.22 -3.48 -5.39
C GLU A 103 6.17 -3.01 -4.40
N TYR A 104 5.96 -3.80 -3.35
CA TYR A 104 4.91 -3.55 -2.37
C TYR A 104 5.41 -3.64 -0.93
N ASP A 105 4.74 -2.89 -0.06
CA ASP A 105 4.78 -3.02 1.39
C ASP A 105 3.34 -3.10 1.93
N ILE A 106 3.10 -4.01 2.85
CA ILE A 106 1.87 -4.16 3.64
C ILE A 106 2.31 -4.09 5.10
N PRO A 107 2.41 -2.88 5.65
CA PRO A 107 2.96 -2.71 7.00
C PRO A 107 2.14 -3.44 8.07
N SER A 108 0.83 -3.62 7.84
CA SER A 108 -0.10 -4.19 8.81
C SER A 108 0.25 -5.62 9.25
N ASN A 109 0.80 -6.43 8.32
CA ASN A 109 1.26 -7.79 8.57
C ASN A 109 2.79 -7.95 8.39
N ALA A 110 3.48 -6.81 8.29
CA ALA A 110 4.92 -6.71 8.08
C ALA A 110 5.43 -7.39 6.80
N SER A 111 4.60 -7.51 5.77
CA SER A 111 4.96 -8.15 4.50
C SER A 111 5.44 -7.14 3.48
N PHE A 112 6.49 -7.45 2.74
CA PHE A 112 6.94 -6.64 1.61
C PHE A 112 7.59 -7.54 0.55
N GLY A 113 7.76 -7.02 -0.67
CA GLY A 113 8.43 -7.75 -1.73
C GLY A 113 8.04 -7.27 -3.11
N VAL A 114 8.07 -8.20 -4.07
CA VAL A 114 7.79 -7.91 -5.48
C VAL A 114 6.73 -8.87 -6.01
N LEU A 115 5.68 -8.30 -6.59
CA LEU A 115 4.72 -9.03 -7.40
C LEU A 115 5.13 -8.99 -8.86
N ARG A 116 4.86 -10.08 -9.59
CA ARG A 116 4.80 -10.10 -11.04
C ARG A 116 3.33 -10.11 -11.45
N VAL A 117 2.91 -9.11 -12.22
CA VAL A 117 1.58 -9.01 -12.83
C VAL A 117 1.72 -9.26 -14.32
N TYR A 118 1.00 -10.25 -14.84
CA TYR A 118 1.12 -10.64 -16.24
C TYR A 118 -0.22 -11.19 -16.77
N PRO A 119 -0.47 -11.08 -18.07
CA PRO A 119 -1.65 -11.66 -18.70
C PRO A 119 -1.49 -13.17 -18.82
N GLN A 120 -2.54 -13.90 -18.48
CA GLN A 120 -2.64 -15.34 -18.62
C GLN A 120 -4.10 -15.68 -18.99
N ASP A 121 -4.30 -16.41 -20.08
CA ASP A 121 -5.63 -16.85 -20.52
C ASP A 121 -6.65 -15.70 -20.67
N GLY A 122 -6.18 -14.52 -21.11
CA GLY A 122 -7.01 -13.33 -21.31
C GLY A 122 -7.36 -12.55 -20.03
N VAL A 123 -6.80 -12.92 -18.87
CA VAL A 123 -6.98 -12.21 -17.61
C VAL A 123 -5.64 -11.82 -17.00
N LEU A 124 -5.60 -10.78 -16.16
CA LEU A 124 -4.41 -10.44 -15.39
C LEU A 124 -4.27 -11.36 -14.17
N VAL A 125 -3.06 -11.86 -13.97
CA VAL A 125 -2.67 -12.69 -12.82
C VAL A 125 -1.55 -11.99 -12.06
N ALA A 126 -1.61 -12.02 -10.73
CA ALA A 126 -0.54 -11.55 -9.85
C ALA A 126 0.09 -12.71 -9.07
N GLU A 127 1.40 -12.84 -9.22
CA GLU A 127 2.24 -13.83 -8.55
C GLU A 127 3.23 -13.14 -7.61
N VAL A 128 3.43 -13.69 -6.41
CA VAL A 128 4.50 -13.20 -5.51
C VAL A 128 5.81 -13.79 -6.01
N LYS A 129 6.69 -12.93 -6.54
CA LYS A 129 7.99 -13.34 -7.04
C LYS A 129 8.99 -13.43 -5.88
N ASP A 130 9.01 -12.39 -5.06
CA ASP A 130 9.76 -12.35 -3.81
C ASP A 130 8.85 -11.83 -2.69
N GLY A 131 8.93 -12.46 -1.51
CA GLY A 131 8.10 -12.12 -0.36
C GLY A 131 8.86 -12.28 0.94
N TYR A 132 8.88 -11.23 1.74
CA TYR A 132 9.64 -11.15 2.98
C TYR A 132 8.78 -10.62 4.11
N ARG A 133 9.24 -10.80 5.36
CA ARG A 133 8.61 -10.21 6.54
C ARG A 133 9.61 -9.43 7.37
N SER A 134 9.29 -8.19 7.72
CA SER A 134 10.15 -7.34 8.57
C SER A 134 9.32 -6.44 9.47
N SER A 135 9.28 -6.75 10.77
CA SER A 135 8.57 -5.93 11.75
C SER A 135 9.23 -4.56 11.93
N SER A 136 10.57 -4.48 11.84
CA SER A 136 11.30 -3.20 11.88
C SER A 136 11.03 -2.37 10.62
N GLY A 137 10.96 -3.02 9.44
CA GLY A 137 10.58 -2.36 8.19
C GLY A 137 9.17 -1.78 8.27
N ALA A 138 8.20 -2.56 8.77
CA ALA A 138 6.84 -2.08 8.97
C ALA A 138 6.78 -0.87 9.92
N ARG A 139 7.49 -0.91 11.05
CA ARG A 139 7.59 0.23 12.00
C ARG A 139 8.21 1.45 11.32
N ALA A 140 9.26 1.27 10.52
CA ALA A 140 9.88 2.36 9.77
C ALA A 140 8.92 2.98 8.73
N THR A 141 8.10 2.17 8.06
CA THR A 141 7.09 2.67 7.11
C THR A 141 6.01 3.47 7.84
N TYR A 142 5.48 3.00 8.96
CA TYR A 142 4.54 3.80 9.76
C TYR A 142 5.17 5.07 10.30
N GLY A 143 6.44 5.03 10.72
CA GLY A 143 7.15 6.21 11.19
C GLY A 143 7.24 7.31 10.14
N LYS A 144 7.67 6.96 8.93
CA LYS A 144 7.68 7.92 7.81
C LYS A 144 6.33 8.57 7.52
N LEU A 145 5.22 7.89 7.83
CA LEU A 145 3.87 8.36 7.54
C LEU A 145 3.24 9.14 8.71
N TYR A 146 3.44 8.68 9.93
CA TYR A 146 2.65 9.09 11.10
C TYR A 146 3.46 9.76 12.20
N GLU A 147 4.79 9.71 12.15
CA GLU A 147 5.62 10.36 13.16
C GLU A 147 5.29 11.85 13.28
N GLY A 148 5.01 12.30 14.50
CA GLY A 148 4.63 13.70 14.75
C GLY A 148 3.26 14.08 14.19
N VAL A 149 2.41 13.13 13.80
CA VAL A 149 1.01 13.39 13.44
C VAL A 149 0.16 13.35 14.70
N ALA A 150 -0.76 14.31 14.86
CA ALA A 150 -1.69 14.37 15.99
C ALA A 150 -2.56 13.12 16.03
N CYS A 151 -2.53 12.37 17.14
CA CYS A 151 -3.32 11.16 17.27
C CYS A 151 -4.80 11.52 17.50
N ARG A 152 -5.71 10.74 16.90
CA ARG A 152 -7.15 10.84 17.16
C ARG A 152 -7.70 9.51 17.62
N ASP A 153 -8.53 9.57 18.65
CA ASP A 153 -9.22 8.39 19.17
C ASP A 153 -10.08 7.71 18.10
N ASN A 154 -10.23 6.40 18.26
CA ASN A 154 -11.07 5.50 17.46
C ASN A 154 -10.65 5.39 15.99
N THR A 155 -9.38 5.66 15.67
CA THR A 155 -8.80 5.45 14.32
C THR A 155 -8.06 4.11 14.24
N GLU A 156 -7.97 3.52 13.04
CA GLU A 156 -7.24 2.25 12.86
C GLU A 156 -5.78 2.35 13.29
N MET A 157 -5.14 3.50 13.07
CA MET A 157 -3.77 3.74 13.52
C MET A 157 -3.64 3.80 15.04
N ALA A 158 -4.59 4.42 15.75
CA ALA A 158 -4.60 4.40 17.22
C ALA A 158 -4.79 2.98 17.77
N TYR A 159 -5.69 2.18 17.18
CA TYR A 159 -5.85 0.76 17.54
C TYR A 159 -4.58 -0.05 17.34
N ARG A 160 -3.92 0.12 16.20
CA ARG A 160 -2.67 -0.58 15.91
C ARG A 160 -1.55 -0.15 16.84
N TRP A 161 -1.41 1.14 17.09
CA TRP A 161 -0.40 1.67 18.00
C TRP A 161 -0.52 1.04 19.39
N ASN A 162 -1.74 1.00 19.94
CA ASN A 162 -1.99 0.42 21.25
C ASN A 162 -1.76 -1.09 21.34
N TYR A 163 -1.98 -1.80 20.24
CA TYR A 163 -1.71 -3.23 20.17
C TYR A 163 -0.21 -3.53 20.37
N TYR A 164 0.69 -2.67 19.90
CA TYR A 164 2.14 -2.82 20.10
C TYR A 164 2.61 -2.39 21.49
N GLU A 165 1.99 -1.35 22.07
CA GLU A 165 2.34 -0.77 23.38
C GLU A 165 1.84 -1.58 24.60
N ARG A 166 1.38 -2.84 24.40
CA ARG A 166 0.90 -3.76 25.46
C ARG A 166 -0.30 -3.27 26.28
N ASN A 167 -0.99 -2.20 25.87
CA ASN A 167 -2.18 -1.65 26.55
C ASN A 167 -3.51 -2.29 26.11
N GLY A 168 -3.45 -3.42 25.40
CA GLY A 168 -4.62 -4.09 24.84
C GLY A 168 -5.17 -3.38 23.59
N ALA A 169 -6.10 -4.02 22.89
CA ALA A 169 -6.74 -3.44 21.71
C ALA A 169 -7.70 -2.31 22.13
N SER A 170 -7.19 -1.07 22.15
CA SER A 170 -7.94 0.15 22.45
C SER A 170 -7.82 1.12 21.28
N GLY A 171 -8.86 1.87 20.98
CA GLY A 171 -8.80 2.94 19.98
C GLY A 171 -8.31 4.28 20.54
N ARG A 172 -8.00 4.39 21.84
CA ARG A 172 -7.65 5.66 22.48
C ARG A 172 -6.19 6.02 22.28
N CYS A 173 -5.89 7.25 21.95
CA CYS A 173 -4.51 7.73 21.86
C CYS A 173 -3.82 7.67 23.22
N LEU A 174 -2.58 7.14 23.25
CA LEU A 174 -1.74 7.14 24.45
C LEU A 174 -1.09 8.49 24.71
N ASP A 175 -0.89 9.26 23.64
CA ASP A 175 -0.29 10.60 23.65
C ASP A 175 -1.00 11.49 22.62
N VAL A 176 -0.77 12.80 22.67
CA VAL A 176 -1.32 13.79 21.75
C VAL A 176 -0.86 13.58 20.30
N MET A 177 0.29 12.94 20.09
CA MET A 177 0.92 12.71 18.80
C MET A 177 1.43 11.27 18.72
N PHE A 178 1.55 10.69 17.52
CA PHE A 178 2.25 9.40 17.37
C PHE A 178 3.75 9.59 17.61
N THR A 179 4.26 9.08 18.72
CA THR A 179 5.65 9.25 19.19
C THR A 179 6.50 7.99 19.12
N GLU A 180 5.90 6.79 18.99
CA GLU A 180 6.62 5.50 18.94
C GLU A 180 7.63 5.41 17.78
N PHE A 181 7.46 6.26 16.77
CA PHE A 181 8.35 6.36 15.62
C PHE A 181 9.49 7.38 15.80
N MET A 182 9.34 8.31 16.75
CA MET A 182 10.32 9.37 17.04
C MET A 182 11.55 8.88 17.78
N SER A 183 11.49 7.69 18.39
CA SER A 183 12.66 7.01 18.93
C SER A 183 13.50 6.42 17.80
N GLY A 184 14.22 7.30 17.11
CA GLY A 184 15.35 6.95 16.27
C GLY A 184 16.63 6.86 17.12
N PHE A 185 17.43 5.84 16.82
CA PHE A 185 18.85 5.70 17.15
C PHE A 185 19.22 5.43 18.62
#